data_AF-X1KQI1-F1
#
_entry.id   AF-X1KQI1-F1
#
_cell.length_a   1.000
_cell.length_b   1.000
_cell.length_c   1.000
_cell.angle_alpha   90.00
_cell.angle_beta   90.00
_cell.angle_gamma   90.00
#
_symmetry.space_group_name_H-M   'P 1'
#
loop_
_entity.id
_entity.type
_entity.pdbx_description
1 polymer ?
#
loop_
_entity_poly.entity_id
_entity_poly.type
_entity_poly.pdbx_seq_one_letter_code
_entity_poly.pdbx_strand_id
1 'polypeptide(L)'
;VNEEAATQVFYRDCLIPLGTCIAPVGHAKAGSPCLRVRLTGGGRSEDLQLNVGEMRLIPLPEGERAEVTLDPVRRFDVGAGPGRALTATVQGGVVGVVIDARGRPLQLPEDDAERIAALRAWNAELEVYPSNVAAGEVV
;
A
#
# COMPACT_ATOMS: atom_id res chain seq x y z
N VAL A 1 -11.77 26.31 -25.21
CA VAL A 1 -11.55 25.56 -23.95
C VAL A 1 -10.09 25.71 -23.60
N ASN A 2 -9.74 25.96 -22.33
CA ASN A 2 -8.34 25.98 -21.88
C ASN A 2 -8.07 24.66 -21.12
N GLU A 3 -7.28 23.78 -21.72
CA GLU A 3 -7.07 22.41 -21.24
C GLU A 3 -6.29 22.36 -19.91
N GLU A 4 -5.30 23.24 -19.73
CA GLU A 4 -4.52 23.33 -18.48
C GLU A 4 -5.40 23.80 -17.32
N ALA A 5 -6.22 24.83 -17.53
CA ALA A 5 -7.14 25.33 -16.52
C ALA A 5 -8.19 24.27 -16.15
N ALA A 6 -8.76 23.57 -17.14
CA ALA A 6 -9.70 22.48 -16.90
C ALA A 6 -9.06 21.32 -16.12
N THR A 7 -7.80 20.99 -16.43
CA THR A 7 -7.03 19.98 -15.70
C THR A 7 -6.77 20.40 -14.26
N GLN A 8 -6.37 21.65 -14.02
CA GLN A 8 -6.14 22.15 -12.66
C GLN A 8 -7.42 22.13 -11.82
N VAL A 9 -8.54 22.61 -12.36
CA VAL A 9 -9.85 22.55 -11.68
C VAL A 9 -10.22 21.10 -11.38
N PHE A 10 -10.05 20.19 -12.34
CA PHE A 10 -10.35 18.79 -12.12
C PHE A 10 -9.51 18.17 -10.99
N TYR A 11 -8.18 18.36 -11.03
CA TYR A 11 -7.28 17.77 -10.03
C TYR A 11 -7.39 18.40 -8.64
N ARG A 12 -7.70 19.70 -8.54
CA ARG A 12 -7.74 20.42 -7.26
C ARG A 12 -9.13 20.48 -6.66
N ASP A 13 -10.16 20.63 -7.50
CA ASP A 13 -11.52 20.94 -7.04
C ASP A 13 -12.47 19.74 -7.20
N CYS A 14 -12.10 18.73 -8.01
CA CYS A 14 -12.96 17.56 -8.26
C CYS A 14 -12.41 16.23 -7.72
N LEU A 15 -11.10 16.13 -7.49
CA LEU A 15 -10.47 14.91 -7.00
C LEU A 15 -10.02 15.06 -5.55
N ILE A 16 -10.18 13.98 -4.78
CA ILE A 16 -9.63 13.85 -3.43
C ILE A 16 -8.40 12.95 -3.55
N PRO A 17 -7.17 13.46 -3.32
CA PRO A 17 -5.97 12.64 -3.33
C PRO A 17 -6.01 11.60 -2.21
N LEU A 18 -6.08 10.31 -2.55
CA LEU A 18 -6.06 9.23 -1.57
C LEU A 18 -4.65 8.99 -1.01
N GLY A 19 -3.65 9.10 -1.89
CA GLY A 19 -2.23 8.86 -1.61
C GLY A 19 -1.65 7.80 -2.54
N THR A 20 -0.45 7.30 -2.20
CA THR A 20 0.29 6.39 -3.08
C THR A 20 0.09 4.92 -2.68
N CYS A 21 -0.29 4.07 -3.63
CA CYS A 21 -0.29 2.62 -3.44
C CYS A 21 0.94 2.00 -4.12
N ILE A 22 1.81 1.36 -3.33
CA ILE A 22 2.98 0.63 -3.80
C ILE A 22 2.65 -0.85 -3.86
N ALA A 23 2.80 -1.40 -5.05
CA ALA A 23 2.08 -2.58 -5.46
C ALA A 23 3.01 -3.53 -6.23
N PRO A 24 3.93 -4.26 -5.55
CA PRO A 24 4.89 -5.12 -6.23
C PRO A 24 4.19 -6.18 -7.09
N VAL A 25 4.73 -6.42 -8.29
CA VAL A 25 4.27 -7.44 -9.24
C VAL A 25 5.09 -8.71 -9.03
N GLY A 26 4.43 -9.83 -8.74
CA GLY A 26 5.10 -11.08 -8.43
C GLY A 26 4.28 -11.95 -7.49
N HIS A 27 4.69 -13.21 -7.34
CA HIS A 27 4.06 -14.15 -6.43
C HIS A 27 5.11 -15.05 -5.76
N ALA A 28 4.84 -15.44 -4.52
CA ALA A 28 5.56 -16.46 -3.79
C ALA A 28 4.63 -17.05 -2.71
N LYS A 29 5.16 -17.94 -1.86
CA LYS A 29 4.39 -18.52 -0.77
C LYS A 29 3.95 -17.43 0.22
N ALA A 30 2.69 -17.46 0.67
CA ALA A 30 2.22 -16.57 1.73
C ALA A 30 3.13 -16.64 2.97
N GLY A 31 3.39 -15.50 3.59
CA GLY A 31 4.31 -15.37 4.74
C GLY A 31 5.80 -15.40 4.40
N SER A 32 6.19 -15.66 3.14
CA SER A 32 7.59 -15.50 2.70
C SER A 32 7.93 -14.02 2.45
N PRO A 33 9.21 -13.60 2.53
CA PRO A 33 9.58 -12.20 2.32
C PRO A 33 9.18 -11.68 0.93
N CYS A 34 8.60 -10.47 0.88
CA CYS A 34 8.21 -9.78 -0.35
C CYS A 34 9.18 -8.64 -0.69
N LEU A 35 9.29 -7.66 0.21
CA LEU A 35 10.17 -6.51 0.07
C LEU A 35 10.50 -5.87 1.42
N ARG A 36 11.63 -5.15 1.45
CA ARG A 36 11.92 -4.17 2.50
C ARG A 36 11.59 -2.78 2.00
N VAL A 37 10.99 -1.96 2.86
CA VAL A 37 10.58 -0.58 2.60
C VAL A 37 11.28 0.32 3.60
N ARG A 38 11.97 1.33 3.09
CA ARG A 38 12.48 2.45 3.89
C ARG A 38 11.82 3.72 3.41
N LEU A 39 11.14 4.44 4.29
CA LEU A 39 10.46 5.69 3.95
C LEU A 39 10.94 6.81 4.87
N THR A 40 11.24 7.98 4.31
CA THR A 40 11.65 9.16 5.07
C THR A 40 10.99 10.41 4.48
N GLY A 41 10.31 11.19 5.31
CA GLY A 41 9.57 12.39 4.91
C GLY A 41 8.30 12.56 5.73
N GLY A 42 7.63 13.71 5.62
CA GLY A 42 6.42 13.98 6.40
C GLY A 42 6.61 13.90 7.92
N GLY A 43 7.80 14.28 8.42
CA GLY A 43 8.15 14.19 9.84
C GLY A 43 8.34 12.76 10.37
N ARG A 44 8.40 11.74 9.50
CA ARG A 44 8.53 10.33 9.87
C ARG A 44 9.66 9.60 9.15
N SER A 45 10.10 8.51 9.77
CA SER A 45 11.03 7.54 9.20
C SER A 45 10.55 6.13 9.53
N GLU A 46 10.40 5.29 8.53
CA GLU A 46 9.96 3.89 8.65
C GLU A 46 11.01 2.98 8.00
N ASP A 47 11.28 1.84 8.61
CA ASP A 47 12.10 0.76 8.04
C ASP A 47 11.45 -0.57 8.39
N LEU A 48 10.82 -1.20 7.40
CA LEU A 48 9.95 -2.34 7.62
C LEU A 48 10.10 -3.37 6.51
N GLN A 49 9.87 -4.63 6.86
CA GLN A 49 9.82 -5.74 5.92
C GLN A 49 8.37 -6.22 5.83
N LEU A 50 7.87 -6.43 4.61
CA LEU A 50 6.59 -7.11 4.39
C LEU A 50 6.84 -8.49 3.83
N ASN A 51 5.98 -9.41 4.23
CA ASN A 51 5.84 -10.72 3.65
C ASN A 51 4.71 -10.75 2.61
N VAL A 52 4.73 -11.77 1.77
CA VAL A 52 3.69 -12.01 0.78
C VAL A 52 2.37 -12.30 1.49
N GLY A 53 1.31 -11.60 1.07
CA GLY A 53 0.00 -11.67 1.70
C GLY A 53 -0.25 -10.54 2.70
N GLU A 54 0.74 -9.72 3.02
CA GLU A 54 0.56 -8.59 3.94
C GLU A 54 0.20 -7.29 3.19
N MET A 55 -0.41 -6.38 3.92
CA MET A 55 -0.52 -4.98 3.54
C MET A 55 0.10 -4.15 4.67
N ARG A 56 0.40 -2.88 4.42
CA ARG A 56 0.76 -1.90 5.45
C ARG A 56 0.21 -0.53 5.08
N LEU A 57 -0.38 0.17 6.04
CA LEU A 57 -0.74 1.59 5.90
C LEU A 57 0.32 2.45 6.61
N ILE A 58 0.91 3.38 5.87
CA ILE A 58 1.84 4.38 6.38
C ILE A 58 1.14 5.73 6.28
N PRO A 59 0.68 6.30 7.41
CA PRO A 59 0.13 7.65 7.43
C PRO A 59 1.04 8.67 6.73
N LEU A 60 0.51 9.37 5.73
CA LEU A 60 1.19 10.48 5.08
C LEU A 60 0.10 11.46 4.63
N PRO A 61 -0.08 12.59 5.33
CA PRO A 61 -1.17 13.52 5.07
C PRO A 61 -1.18 14.08 3.64
N GLU A 62 -2.34 14.60 3.24
CA GLU A 62 -2.47 15.34 1.99
C GLU A 62 -1.49 16.52 1.93
N GLY A 63 -0.88 16.71 0.76
CA GLY A 63 0.14 17.76 0.54
C GLY A 63 1.56 17.35 0.95
N GLU A 64 1.72 16.29 1.75
CA GLU A 64 3.04 15.80 2.15
C GLU A 64 3.65 14.83 1.13
N ARG A 65 4.98 14.80 1.12
CA ARG A 65 5.79 13.92 0.28
C ARG A 65 6.85 13.23 1.11
N ALA A 66 7.19 12.01 0.71
CA ALA A 66 8.27 11.23 1.31
C ALA A 66 9.12 10.58 0.23
N GLU A 67 10.40 10.38 0.53
CA GLU A 67 11.25 9.50 -0.26
C GLU A 67 11.04 8.06 0.25
N VAL A 68 10.84 7.13 -0.68
CA VAL A 68 10.74 5.70 -0.39
C VAL A 68 11.81 4.95 -1.15
N THR A 69 12.48 4.02 -0.48
CA THR A 69 13.35 3.02 -1.09
C THR A 69 12.73 1.65 -0.91
N LEU A 70 12.49 0.98 -2.03
CA LEU A 70 11.86 -0.34 -2.14
C LEU A 70 12.92 -1.35 -2.55
N ASP A 71 13.11 -2.41 -1.75
CA ASP A 71 14.06 -3.49 -2.02
C ASP A 71 13.30 -4.83 -2.08
N PRO A 72 12.80 -5.22 -3.27
CA PRO A 72 12.04 -6.45 -3.45
C PRO A 72 12.94 -7.68 -3.55
N VAL A 73 12.43 -8.84 -3.10
CA VAL A 73 13.12 -10.11 -3.40
C VAL A 73 13.05 -10.42 -4.90
N ARG A 74 13.94 -11.30 -5.38
CA ARG A 74 14.17 -11.60 -6.81
C ARG A 74 12.92 -11.84 -7.68
N ARG A 75 11.81 -12.32 -7.10
CA ARG A 75 10.56 -12.65 -7.82
C ARG A 75 9.56 -11.50 -7.90
N PHE A 76 9.84 -10.36 -7.28
CA PHE A 76 8.96 -9.21 -7.24
C PHE A 76 9.56 -8.02 -7.99
N ASP A 77 8.72 -7.30 -8.71
CA ASP A 77 9.06 -6.09 -9.44
C ASP A 77 8.28 -4.90 -8.86
N VAL A 78 8.98 -3.82 -8.52
CA VAL A 78 8.40 -2.58 -7.99
C VAL A 78 8.35 -1.46 -9.05
N GLY A 79 8.59 -1.79 -10.32
CA GLY A 79 8.62 -0.87 -11.46
C GLY A 79 10.03 -0.65 -12.04
N ALA A 80 11.06 -1.31 -11.50
CA ALA A 80 12.46 -1.21 -11.96
C ALA A 80 13.00 -2.50 -12.59
N GLY A 81 12.17 -3.55 -12.65
CA GLY A 81 12.53 -4.91 -13.04
C GLY A 81 12.59 -5.85 -11.82
N PRO A 82 12.47 -7.19 -12.04
CA PRO A 82 12.43 -8.16 -10.94
C PRO A 82 13.67 -8.12 -10.04
N GLY A 83 13.45 -8.01 -8.72
CA GLY A 83 14.49 -7.95 -7.70
C GLY A 83 15.35 -6.70 -7.71
N ARG A 84 14.98 -5.67 -8.49
CA ARG A 84 15.74 -4.42 -8.56
C ARG A 84 15.12 -3.40 -7.63
N ALA A 85 15.97 -2.81 -6.79
CA ALA A 85 15.56 -1.75 -5.90
C ALA A 85 15.14 -0.49 -6.66
N LEU A 86 14.20 0.26 -6.10
CA LEU A 86 13.69 1.52 -6.63
C LEU A 86 13.62 2.56 -5.49
N THR A 87 14.20 3.74 -5.73
CA THR A 87 13.99 4.91 -4.88
C THR A 87 13.14 5.91 -5.63
N ALA A 88 12.08 6.41 -4.99
CA ALA A 88 11.13 7.35 -5.60
C ALA A 88 10.53 8.29 -4.55
N THR A 89 9.98 9.42 -5.01
CA THR A 89 9.14 10.28 -4.17
C THR A 89 7.69 9.84 -4.26
N VAL A 90 7.05 9.62 -3.12
CA VAL A 90 5.62 9.31 -3.00
C VAL A 90 4.87 10.47 -2.39
N GLN A 91 3.59 10.58 -2.73
CA GLN A 91 2.69 11.60 -2.21
C GLN A 91 1.67 10.98 -1.26
N GLY A 92 1.39 11.69 -0.17
CA GLY A 92 0.32 11.38 0.76
C GLY A 92 -1.07 11.74 0.23
N GLY A 93 -2.05 11.64 1.10
CA GLY A 93 -3.45 11.93 0.80
C GLY A 93 -4.34 11.64 1.99
N VAL A 94 -5.66 11.63 1.78
CA VAL A 94 -6.64 11.38 2.85
C VAL A 94 -6.51 9.98 3.48
N VAL A 95 -5.86 9.03 2.80
CA VAL A 95 -5.52 7.71 3.34
C VAL A 95 -4.04 7.66 3.74
N GLY A 96 -3.14 8.06 2.84
CA GLY A 96 -1.70 7.96 3.03
C GLY A 96 -1.02 7.01 2.05
N VAL A 97 0.07 6.36 2.45
CA VAL A 97 0.81 5.43 1.59
C VAL A 97 0.47 3.99 1.97
N VAL A 98 0.01 3.21 1.00
CA VAL A 98 -0.29 1.78 1.18
C VAL A 98 0.81 0.95 0.52
N ILE A 99 1.37 0.00 1.25
CA ILE A 99 2.20 -1.07 0.67
C ILE A 99 1.32 -2.33 0.56
N ASP A 100 1.08 -2.79 -0.65
CA ASP A 100 0.25 -3.95 -0.95
C ASP A 100 1.10 -5.13 -1.44
N ALA A 101 1.54 -5.95 -0.49
CA ALA A 101 2.36 -7.13 -0.72
C ALA A 101 1.53 -8.42 -0.88
N ARG A 102 0.23 -8.33 -1.18
CA ARG A 102 -0.63 -9.51 -1.38
C ARG A 102 -0.25 -10.37 -2.58
N GLY A 103 0.61 -9.85 -3.46
CA GLY A 103 1.04 -10.51 -4.68
C GLY A 103 0.13 -10.19 -5.87
N ARG A 104 0.71 -10.29 -7.07
CA ARG A 104 0.04 -10.02 -8.34
C ARG A 104 0.46 -11.09 -9.36
N PRO A 105 -0.49 -11.86 -9.93
CA PRO A 105 -1.93 -11.82 -9.65
C PRO A 105 -2.25 -12.18 -8.18
N LEU A 106 -3.32 -11.58 -7.64
CA LEU A 106 -3.77 -11.84 -6.27
C LEU A 106 -4.27 -13.28 -6.17
N GLN A 107 -3.76 -14.02 -5.19
CA GLN A 107 -4.20 -15.37 -4.86
C GLN A 107 -4.78 -15.36 -3.44
N LEU A 108 -6.06 -15.72 -3.33
CA LEU A 108 -6.71 -15.90 -2.04
C LEU A 108 -6.53 -17.35 -1.57
N PRO A 109 -6.43 -17.59 -0.24
CA PRO A 109 -6.48 -18.94 0.29
C PRO A 109 -7.75 -19.67 -0.18
N GLU A 110 -7.61 -20.95 -0.53
CA GLU A 110 -8.75 -21.80 -0.91
C GLU A 110 -9.61 -22.13 0.31
N ASP A 111 -8.97 -22.39 1.46
CA ASP A 111 -9.64 -22.60 2.74
C ASP A 111 -10.36 -21.32 3.21
N ASP A 112 -11.63 -21.48 3.59
CA ASP A 112 -12.49 -20.38 3.97
C ASP A 112 -12.00 -19.65 5.23
N ALA A 113 -11.50 -20.40 6.22
CA ALA A 113 -11.06 -19.82 7.49
C ALA A 113 -9.77 -19.01 7.27
N GLU A 114 -8.81 -19.54 6.51
CA GLU A 114 -7.59 -18.82 6.13
C GLU A 114 -7.91 -17.56 5.31
N ARG A 115 -8.84 -17.65 4.36
CA ARG A 115 -9.27 -16.51 3.54
C ARG A 115 -9.92 -15.42 4.38
N ILE A 116 -10.83 -15.78 5.29
CA ILE A 116 -11.47 -14.83 6.20
C ILE A 116 -10.44 -14.17 7.12
N ALA A 117 -9.48 -14.94 7.65
CA ALA A 117 -8.41 -14.41 8.48
C ALA A 117 -7.55 -13.38 7.72
N ALA A 118 -7.17 -13.68 6.47
CA ALA A 118 -6.43 -12.75 5.62
C ALA A 118 -7.21 -11.45 5.36
N LEU A 119 -8.49 -11.55 5.00
CA LEU A 119 -9.34 -10.39 4.76
C LEU A 119 -9.49 -9.52 6.02
N ARG A 120 -9.66 -10.13 7.20
CA ARG A 120 -9.72 -9.41 8.47
C ARG A 120 -8.41 -8.70 8.79
N ALA A 121 -7.27 -9.37 8.57
CA ALA A 121 -5.96 -8.77 8.78
C ALA A 121 -5.75 -7.54 7.88
N TRP A 122 -6.12 -7.62 6.60
CA TRP A 122 -6.04 -6.48 5.68
C TRP A 122 -6.95 -5.32 6.09
N ASN A 123 -8.19 -5.62 6.50
CA ASN A 123 -9.12 -4.59 6.94
C ASN A 123 -8.64 -3.91 8.23
N ALA A 124 -8.04 -4.65 9.16
CA ALA A 124 -7.48 -4.10 10.38
C ALA A 124 -6.27 -3.21 10.10
N GLU A 125 -5.35 -3.67 9.25
CA GLU A 125 -4.15 -2.91 8.88
C GLU A 125 -4.47 -1.61 8.12
N LEU A 126 -5.53 -1.61 7.31
CA LEU A 126 -5.98 -0.44 6.56
C LEU A 126 -7.04 0.39 7.30
N GLU A 127 -7.40 0.01 8.54
CA GLU A 127 -8.43 0.66 9.35
C GLU A 127 -9.77 0.86 8.61
N VAL A 128 -10.17 -0.12 7.78
CA VAL A 128 -11.34 -0.01 6.89
C VAL A 128 -12.66 0.09 7.67
N TYR A 129 -12.73 -0.61 8.81
CA TYR A 129 -13.89 -0.61 9.67
C TYR A 129 -13.51 -0.09 11.05
N PRO A 130 -14.44 0.58 11.77
CA PRO A 130 -14.21 0.95 13.14
C PRO A 130 -13.90 -0.29 13.99
N SER A 131 -13.04 -0.13 14.99
CA SER A 131 -12.43 -1.25 15.74
C SER A 131 -13.46 -2.16 16.43
N ASN A 132 -14.67 -1.67 16.70
CA ASN A 132 -15.77 -2.44 17.28
C ASN A 132 -16.41 -3.44 16.30
N VAL A 133 -16.38 -3.19 15.00
CA VAL A 133 -16.92 -4.12 13.97
C VAL A 133 -15.90 -5.21 13.61
N ALA A 134 -14.60 -4.89 13.65
CA ALA A 134 -13.53 -5.82 13.31
C ALA A 134 -13.42 -7.02 14.27
N ALA A 135 -13.92 -6.89 15.50
CA ALA A 135 -13.93 -7.93 16.53
C ALA A 135 -15.06 -8.98 16.37
N GLY A 136 -15.94 -8.83 15.39
CA GLY A 136 -17.09 -9.73 15.20
C GLY A 136 -18.28 -9.43 16.13
N GLU A 137 -18.24 -8.31 16.85
CA GLU A 137 -19.40 -7.78 17.56
C GLU A 137 -20.25 -7.00 16.55
N VAL A 138 -21.34 -7.63 16.11
CA VAL A 138 -22.38 -6.96 15.34
C VAL A 138 -23.27 -6.24 16.34
N VAL A 139 -23.56 -4.96 16.08
CA VAL A 139 -24.55 -4.17 16.84
C VAL A 139 -25.94 -4.81 16.74
#